data_AF-A0ABD5SK60-F1
#
_entry.id   AF-A0ABD5SK60-F1
#
_cell.length_a   1.000
_cell.length_b   1.000
_cell.length_c   1.000
_cell.angle_alpha   90.00
_cell.angle_beta   90.00
_cell.angle_gamma   90.00
#
_symmetry.space_group_name_H-M   'P 1'
#
loop_
_entity.id
_entity.type
_entity.pdbx_description
1 polymer ?
#
loop_
_entity_poly.entity_id
_entity_poly.type
_entity_poly.pdbx_seq_one_letter_code
_entity_poly.pdbx_strand_id
1 'polypeptide(L)'
;MSSAPSDRDWRAVVATVMVVGVLLIAGCTDTTSREYSSTISDPSTGDVIDNVSVDTISQQNGARFDVDYSIDATANETYSLVVYERRNDSFEWDGTYSLEPNRYHTGFSVGPPLPDEPATTYQIRIECEKNATVLDAVTVTIGANRS
;
A
#
# COMPACT_ATOMS: atom_id res chain seq x y z
N MET A 1 14.41 -9.99 47.61
CA MET A 1 14.31 -11.00 46.53
C MET A 1 12.83 -11.14 46.18
N SER A 2 12.54 -10.98 44.88
CA SER A 2 11.34 -11.31 44.08
C SER A 2 9.97 -10.89 44.61
N SER A 3 9.37 -9.82 44.10
CA SER A 3 8.74 -9.61 42.77
C SER A 3 7.29 -10.11 42.72
N ALA A 4 6.37 -9.15 42.55
CA ALA A 4 4.97 -9.35 42.19
C ALA A 4 4.82 -9.72 40.70
N PRO A 5 3.77 -10.45 40.29
CA PRO A 5 3.30 -10.45 38.91
C PRO A 5 2.13 -9.45 38.80
N SER A 6 2.38 -8.25 38.26
CA SER A 6 2.34 -7.88 36.83
C SER A 6 0.92 -7.83 36.29
N ASP A 7 0.50 -6.58 36.08
CA ASP A 7 -0.80 -6.13 35.65
C ASP A 7 -1.23 -6.70 34.29
N ARG A 8 -2.56 -6.83 34.20
CA ARG A 8 -3.33 -7.02 32.98
C ARG A 8 -3.25 -5.78 32.11
N ASP A 9 -2.55 -5.84 30.98
CA ASP A 9 -2.77 -4.92 29.86
C ASP A 9 -3.25 -5.71 28.64
N TRP A 10 -4.57 -5.86 28.59
CA TRP A 10 -5.34 -6.41 27.49
C TRP A 10 -5.62 -5.27 26.48
N ARG A 11 -4.59 -4.79 25.78
CA ARG A 11 -4.84 -3.85 24.67
C ARG A 11 -5.48 -4.64 23.52
N ALA A 12 -6.81 -4.61 23.48
CA ALA A 12 -7.60 -5.10 22.36
C ALA A 12 -7.24 -4.30 21.11
N VAL A 13 -6.45 -4.90 20.22
CA VAL A 13 -6.23 -4.40 18.86
C VAL A 13 -7.52 -4.67 18.09
N VAL A 14 -8.33 -3.63 17.89
CA VAL A 14 -9.50 -3.70 17.01
C VAL A 14 -9.00 -3.55 15.58
N ALA A 15 -8.74 -4.68 14.92
CA ALA A 15 -8.49 -4.70 13.48
C ALA A 15 -9.78 -4.31 12.76
N THR A 16 -9.83 -3.09 12.21
CA THR A 16 -10.97 -2.61 11.43
C THR A 16 -10.65 -2.84 9.96
N VAL A 17 -11.12 -3.95 9.40
CA VAL A 17 -10.99 -4.20 7.96
C VAL A 17 -11.97 -3.27 7.23
N MET A 18 -11.47 -2.19 6.63
CA MET A 18 -12.26 -1.29 5.80
C MET A 18 -12.41 -1.90 4.39
N VAL A 19 -13.57 -2.50 4.11
CA VAL A 19 -13.92 -2.97 2.76
C VAL A 19 -14.48 -1.79 1.98
N VAL A 20 -13.65 -1.11 1.18
CA VAL A 20 -14.13 -0.06 0.26
C VAL A 20 -14.75 -0.73 -0.96
N GLY A 21 -16.09 -0.66 -1.05
CA GLY A 21 -16.87 -1.24 -2.14
C GLY A 21 -17.02 -0.33 -3.36
N VAL A 22 -16.63 -0.87 -4.52
CA VAL A 22 -17.08 -0.64 -5.92
C VAL A 22 -17.44 0.79 -6.35
N LEU A 23 -16.57 1.42 -7.15
CA LEU A 23 -16.94 2.53 -8.05
C LEU A 23 -17.55 1.97 -9.35
N LEU A 24 -18.86 2.12 -9.53
CA LEU A 24 -19.54 1.97 -10.82
C LEU A 24 -19.41 3.27 -11.62
N ILE A 25 -18.49 3.33 -12.58
CA ILE A 25 -18.49 4.42 -13.58
C ILE A 25 -19.35 3.99 -14.76
N ALA A 26 -20.58 4.51 -14.80
CA ALA A 26 -21.41 4.49 -15.99
C ALA A 26 -20.81 5.45 -17.04
N GLY A 27 -20.08 4.89 -18.00
CA GLY A 27 -19.60 5.60 -19.20
C GLY A 27 -19.30 4.59 -20.30
N CYS A 28 -20.19 4.49 -21.28
CA CYS A 28 -20.13 3.48 -22.34
C CYS A 28 -18.94 3.70 -23.29
N THR A 29 -18.01 2.73 -23.34
CA THR A 29 -17.49 2.08 -24.57
C THR A 29 -16.67 0.84 -24.20
N ASP A 30 -17.12 -0.31 -24.69
CA ASP A 30 -16.43 -1.58 -24.99
C ASP A 30 -15.24 -2.05 -24.14
N THR A 31 -15.43 -3.19 -23.47
CA THR A 31 -14.82 -4.53 -23.70
C THR A 31 -14.97 -5.27 -22.37
N THR A 32 -15.54 -6.48 -22.33
CA THR A 32 -15.61 -7.39 -21.16
C THR A 32 -14.82 -6.89 -19.94
N SER A 33 -15.46 -6.10 -19.06
CA SER A 33 -14.76 -5.50 -17.92
C SER A 33 -14.43 -6.62 -16.94
N ARG A 34 -13.27 -7.24 -17.12
CA ARG A 34 -12.71 -8.14 -16.11
C ARG A 34 -12.49 -7.30 -14.88
N GLU A 35 -13.28 -7.58 -13.86
CA GLU A 35 -13.21 -6.86 -12.60
C GLU A 35 -11.94 -7.29 -11.88
N TYR A 36 -11.24 -6.33 -11.29
CA TYR A 36 -10.17 -6.61 -10.33
C TYR A 36 -10.70 -6.31 -8.93
N SER A 37 -10.15 -7.01 -7.94
CA SER A 37 -10.34 -6.68 -6.53
C SER A 37 -9.01 -6.26 -5.93
N SER A 38 -9.08 -5.38 -4.93
CA SER A 38 -7.92 -5.00 -4.13
C SER A 38 -8.26 -5.08 -2.64
N THR A 39 -7.27 -5.42 -1.84
CA THR A 39 -7.32 -5.30 -0.38
C THR A 39 -6.11 -4.51 0.08
N ILE A 40 -6.34 -3.55 0.97
CA ILE A 40 -5.32 -2.65 1.50
C ILE A 40 -5.27 -2.88 3.01
N SER A 41 -4.08 -3.13 3.55
CA SER A 41 -3.90 -3.24 4.99
C SER A 41 -3.88 -1.86 5.65
N ASP A 42 -4.11 -1.81 6.95
CA ASP A 42 -3.73 -0.63 7.73
C ASP A 42 -2.22 -0.39 7.59
N PRO A 43 -1.76 0.87 7.73
CA PRO A 43 -0.36 1.18 7.85
C PRO A 43 0.26 0.50 9.08
N SER A 44 1.54 0.15 8.97
CA SER A 44 2.29 -0.56 10.01
C SER A 44 2.45 0.25 11.30
N THR A 45 2.59 1.57 11.19
CA THR A 45 2.66 2.51 12.32
C THR A 45 1.48 3.48 12.28
N GLY A 46 1.10 3.95 11.09
CA GLY A 46 0.05 4.95 10.91
C GLY A 46 0.50 6.37 11.25
N ASP A 47 1.80 6.57 11.44
CA ASP A 47 2.38 7.86 11.82
C ASP A 47 2.76 8.70 10.58
N VAL A 48 2.92 8.07 9.41
CA VAL A 48 3.42 8.73 8.19
C VAL A 48 2.51 8.53 6.99
N ILE A 49 2.02 7.30 6.75
CA ILE A 49 1.08 7.04 5.66
C ILE A 49 -0.33 7.32 6.17
N ASP A 50 -0.97 8.35 5.63
CA ASP A 50 -2.32 8.73 6.01
C ASP A 50 -3.36 7.87 5.29
N ASN A 51 -3.13 7.61 3.99
CA ASN A 51 -4.06 6.86 3.15
C ASN A 51 -3.35 6.26 1.93
N VAL A 52 -3.79 5.07 1.53
CA VAL A 52 -3.43 4.44 0.26
C VAL A 52 -4.71 4.04 -0.44
N SER A 53 -4.82 4.42 -1.70
CA SER A 53 -5.95 4.07 -2.55
C SER A 53 -5.50 3.51 -3.89
N VAL A 54 -6.38 2.71 -4.50
CA VAL A 54 -6.18 2.14 -5.84
C VAL A 54 -7.34 2.59 -6.71
N ASP A 55 -7.07 3.50 -7.63
CA ASP A 55 -8.09 4.23 -8.40
C ASP A 55 -8.62 3.41 -9.58
N THR A 56 -7.72 2.85 -10.38
CA THR A 56 -8.06 2.12 -11.61
C THR A 56 -7.11 0.95 -11.77
N ILE A 57 -7.67 -0.22 -12.09
CA ILE A 57 -6.91 -1.43 -12.37
C ILE A 57 -7.30 -1.95 -13.75
N SER A 58 -6.33 -2.01 -14.66
CA SER A 58 -6.51 -2.58 -15.98
C SER A 58 -5.20 -3.16 -16.52
N GLN A 59 -5.29 -4.13 -17.43
CA GLN A 59 -4.11 -4.67 -18.09
C GLN A 59 -3.39 -3.63 -18.97
N GLN A 60 -4.12 -2.62 -19.47
CA GLN A 60 -3.54 -1.61 -20.35
C GLN A 60 -2.80 -0.51 -19.58
N ASN A 61 -3.37 -0.04 -18.46
CA ASN A 61 -2.85 1.10 -17.72
C ASN A 61 -2.17 0.72 -16.39
N GLY A 62 -2.18 -0.56 -16.03
CA GLY A 62 -1.72 -1.01 -14.73
C GLY A 62 -2.78 -0.82 -13.62
N ALA A 63 -2.35 -1.06 -12.39
CA ALA A 63 -3.02 -0.65 -11.18
C ALA A 63 -2.43 0.69 -10.73
N ARG A 64 -3.24 1.74 -10.73
CA ARG A 64 -2.83 3.08 -10.32
C ARG A 64 -3.04 3.25 -8.82
N PHE A 65 -1.96 3.65 -8.14
CA PHE A 65 -1.93 3.91 -6.71
C PHE A 65 -1.79 5.40 -6.46
N ASP A 66 -2.50 5.84 -5.43
CA ASP A 66 -2.45 7.20 -4.91
C ASP A 66 -2.22 7.09 -3.39
N VAL A 67 -1.14 7.71 -2.92
CA VAL A 67 -0.61 7.60 -1.56
C VAL A 67 -0.50 8.98 -0.94
N ASP A 68 -1.27 9.19 0.12
CA ASP A 68 -1.23 10.39 0.94
C ASP A 68 -0.33 10.13 2.15
N TYR A 69 0.52 11.10 2.45
CA TYR A 69 1.51 10.97 3.51
C TYR A 69 1.85 12.31 4.15
N SER A 70 2.26 12.26 5.41
CA SER A 70 2.73 13.40 6.17
C SER A 70 4.08 13.08 6.79
N ILE A 71 5.14 13.70 6.28
CA ILE A 71 6.50 13.52 6.78
C ILE A 71 6.91 14.82 7.47
N ASP A 72 7.33 14.73 8.73
CA ASP A 72 8.00 15.84 9.42
C ASP A 72 9.44 15.95 8.92
N ALA A 73 9.59 16.53 7.73
CA ALA A 73 10.87 16.61 7.07
C ALA A 73 11.75 17.67 7.72
N THR A 74 12.78 17.21 8.44
CA THR A 74 13.91 18.09 8.76
C THR A 74 14.70 18.37 7.48
N ALA A 75 15.21 19.60 7.31
CA ALA A 75 15.79 20.11 6.06
C ALA A 75 16.98 19.31 5.47
N ASN A 76 17.45 18.25 6.15
CA ASN A 76 18.61 17.45 5.76
C ASN A 76 18.28 15.95 5.55
N GLU A 77 17.00 15.57 5.53
CA GLU A 77 16.59 14.19 5.32
C GLU A 77 15.84 14.04 3.99
N THR A 78 16.20 13.00 3.24
CA THR A 78 15.52 12.60 2.01
C THR A 78 14.68 11.37 2.31
N TYR A 79 13.45 11.39 1.82
CA TYR A 79 12.52 10.29 1.98
C TYR A 79 12.10 9.80 0.60
N SER A 80 11.87 8.50 0.52
CA SER A 80 11.43 7.83 -0.70
C SER A 80 10.27 6.89 -0.39
N LEU A 81 9.33 6.83 -1.32
CA LEU A 81 8.36 5.75 -1.37
C LEU A 81 8.96 4.61 -2.17
N VAL A 82 9.07 3.44 -1.56
CA VAL A 82 9.64 2.25 -2.17
C VAL A 82 8.56 1.19 -2.29
N VAL A 83 8.41 0.65 -3.49
CA VAL A 83 7.43 -0.39 -3.81
C VAL A 83 8.16 -1.70 -3.97
N TYR A 84 7.67 -2.72 -3.27
CA TYR A 84 8.13 -4.09 -3.39
C TYR A 84 6.99 -4.97 -3.88
N GLU A 85 7.28 -5.86 -4.83
CA GLU A 85 6.37 -6.90 -5.27
C GLU A 85 6.72 -8.22 -4.57
N ARG A 86 5.71 -8.96 -4.10
CA ARG A 86 5.91 -10.29 -3.55
C ARG A 86 6.10 -11.30 -4.67
N ARG A 87 7.31 -11.86 -4.77
CA ARG A 87 7.68 -12.95 -5.68
C ARG A 87 8.31 -14.09 -4.90
N ASN A 88 7.83 -15.31 -5.14
CA ASN A 88 8.34 -16.54 -4.52
C ASN A 88 8.52 -16.43 -2.99
N ASP A 89 7.48 -15.93 -2.30
CA ASP A 89 7.46 -15.70 -0.84
C ASP A 89 8.42 -14.64 -0.28
N SER A 90 9.06 -13.86 -1.15
CA SER A 90 9.91 -12.73 -0.76
C SER A 90 9.41 -11.42 -1.38
N PHE A 91 9.70 -10.29 -0.74
CA PHE A 91 9.46 -8.97 -1.32
C PHE A 91 10.69 -8.55 -2.13
N GLU A 92 10.53 -8.47 -3.44
CA GLU A 92 11.53 -7.97 -4.38
C GLU A 92 11.24 -6.51 -4.72
N TRP A 93 12.30 -5.71 -4.92
CA TRP A 93 12.16 -4.31 -5.29
C TRP A 93 11.48 -4.17 -6.66
N ASP A 94 10.48 -3.29 -6.75
CA ASP A 94 9.75 -2.97 -7.98
C ASP A 94 9.99 -1.52 -8.43
N GLY A 95 10.02 -0.57 -7.50
CA GLY A 95 10.27 0.84 -7.83
C GLY A 95 10.55 1.74 -6.63
N THR A 96 11.09 2.92 -6.92
CA THR A 96 11.38 3.97 -5.92
C THR A 96 10.94 5.32 -6.46
N TYR A 97 10.27 6.10 -5.61
CA TYR A 97 9.71 7.41 -5.93
C TYR A 97 10.17 8.41 -4.87
N SER A 98 10.91 9.43 -5.26
CA SER A 98 11.36 10.47 -4.34
C SER A 98 10.17 11.24 -3.78
N LEU A 99 10.16 11.44 -2.47
CA LEU A 99 9.14 12.23 -1.79
C LEU A 99 9.66 13.64 -1.55
N GLU A 100 8.84 14.63 -1.88
CA GLU A 100 9.15 16.01 -1.56
C GLU A 100 8.63 16.35 -0.15
N PRO A 101 9.47 16.96 0.71
CA PRO A 101 9.09 17.41 2.06
C PRO A 101 7.81 18.23 2.16
N ASN A 102 7.49 19.00 1.12
CA ASN A 102 6.35 19.93 1.11
C ASN A 102 5.14 19.37 0.34
N ARG A 103 5.21 18.12 -0.11
CA ARG A 103 4.16 17.46 -0.85
C ARG A 103 3.61 16.33 0.01
N TYR A 104 2.30 16.25 0.09
CA TYR A 104 1.60 15.29 0.98
C TYR A 104 0.96 14.13 0.21
N HIS A 105 1.35 13.96 -1.05
CA HIS A 105 0.68 13.05 -1.98
C HIS A 105 1.59 12.65 -3.13
N THR A 106 1.67 11.36 -3.42
CA THR A 106 2.35 10.83 -4.61
C THR A 106 1.52 9.71 -5.24
N GLY A 107 1.73 9.46 -6.52
CA GLY A 107 1.04 8.41 -7.25
C GLY A 107 1.97 7.66 -8.17
N PHE A 108 1.66 6.39 -8.39
CA PHE A 108 2.44 5.49 -9.25
C PHE A 108 1.56 4.39 -9.85
N SER A 109 2.14 3.53 -10.68
CA SER A 109 1.42 2.39 -11.24
C SER A 109 2.29 1.14 -11.27
N VAL A 110 1.66 0.00 -11.02
CA VAL A 110 2.28 -1.34 -11.11
C VAL A 110 1.46 -2.23 -12.03
N GLY A 111 2.05 -3.30 -12.56
CA GLY A 111 1.33 -4.24 -13.41
C GLY A 111 0.41 -5.14 -12.59
N PRO A 112 -0.92 -5.20 -12.84
CA PRO A 112 -1.80 -6.12 -12.13
C PRO A 112 -1.52 -7.58 -12.53
N PRO A 113 -1.92 -8.57 -11.72
CA PRO A 113 -1.81 -9.97 -12.10
C PRO A 113 -2.55 -10.25 -13.40
N LEU A 114 -2.05 -11.19 -14.20
CA LEU A 114 -2.80 -11.70 -15.33
C LEU A 114 -4.07 -12.43 -14.84
N PRO A 115 -5.10 -12.57 -15.69
CA PRO A 115 -6.39 -13.15 -15.28
C PRO A 115 -6.35 -14.58 -14.73
N ASP A 116 -5.37 -15.38 -15.18
CA ASP A 116 -5.18 -16.76 -14.74
C ASP A 116 -4.08 -16.89 -13.67
N GLU A 117 -3.45 -15.79 -13.30
CA GLU A 117 -2.42 -15.73 -12.27
C GLU A 117 -3.04 -15.57 -10.87
N PRO A 118 -2.32 -16.00 -9.81
CA PRO A 118 -2.70 -15.68 -8.45
C PRO A 118 -2.69 -14.16 -8.22
N ALA A 119 -3.32 -13.73 -7.12
CA ALA A 119 -3.26 -12.33 -6.71
C ALA A 119 -1.81 -11.89 -6.45
N THR A 120 -1.45 -10.70 -6.93
CA THR A 120 -0.15 -10.09 -6.69
C THR A 120 -0.22 -9.24 -5.42
N THR A 121 0.79 -9.34 -4.57
CA THR A 121 0.88 -8.55 -3.34
C THR A 121 2.04 -7.57 -3.44
N TYR A 122 1.79 -6.32 -3.09
CA TYR A 122 2.76 -5.25 -3.01
C TYR A 122 2.92 -4.81 -1.57
N GLN A 123 4.12 -4.35 -1.24
CA GLN A 123 4.38 -3.59 -0.04
C GLN A 123 4.90 -2.21 -0.43
N ILE A 124 4.17 -1.20 0.00
CA ILE A 124 4.50 0.21 -0.19
C ILE A 124 5.12 0.68 1.10
N ARG A 125 6.34 1.21 1.06
CA ARG A 125 7.07 1.68 2.23
C ARG A 125 7.46 3.13 2.06
N ILE A 126 7.40 3.90 3.13
CA ILE A 126 8.12 5.18 3.20
C ILE A 126 9.42 4.93 3.96
N GLU A 127 10.54 5.23 3.31
CA GLU A 127 11.87 4.98 3.84
C GLU A 127 12.68 6.29 3.94
N CYS A 128 13.42 6.45 5.03
CA CYS A 128 14.44 7.49 5.17
C CYS A 128 15.75 7.00 4.52
N GLU A 129 16.20 7.69 3.46
CA GLU A 129 17.33 7.24 2.64
C GLU A 129 18.65 7.20 3.40
N LYS A 130 18.83 8.10 4.37
CA LYS A 130 20.07 8.24 5.13
C LYS A 130 20.46 6.94 5.85
N ASN A 131 19.48 6.20 6.36
CA ASN A 131 19.67 5.01 7.19
C ASN A 131 18.88 3.79 6.70
N ALA A 132 18.26 3.85 5.52
CA ALA A 132 17.35 2.82 4.99
C ALA A 132 16.30 2.35 6.03
N THR A 133 15.80 3.30 6.84
CA THR A 133 14.84 3.01 7.90
C THR A 133 13.43 3.11 7.33
N VAL A 134 12.65 2.04 7.49
CA VAL A 134 11.23 2.04 7.15
C VAL A 134 10.49 2.83 8.24
N LEU A 135 9.81 3.90 7.83
CA LEU A 135 9.02 4.75 8.72
C LEU A 135 7.60 4.25 8.86
N ASP A 136 7.02 3.82 7.74
CA ASP A 136 5.71 3.20 7.68
C ASP A 136 5.58 2.35 6.42
N ALA A 137 4.63 1.42 6.40
CA ALA A 137 4.39 0.51 5.30
C ALA A 137 2.92 0.08 5.22
N VAL A 138 2.42 -0.06 4.00
CA VAL A 138 1.10 -0.61 3.69
C VAL A 138 1.26 -1.80 2.76
N THR A 139 0.49 -2.86 3.00
CA THR A 139 0.42 -4.02 2.11
C THR A 139 -0.83 -3.94 1.27
N VAL A 140 -0.69 -4.10 -0.05
CA VAL A 140 -1.82 -4.10 -0.99
C VAL A 140 -1.80 -5.38 -1.81
N THR A 141 -2.91 -6.10 -1.85
CA THR A 141 -3.07 -7.29 -2.68
C THR A 141 -4.09 -7.00 -3.78
N ILE A 142 -3.75 -7.31 -5.03
CA ILE A 142 -4.62 -7.15 -6.19
C ILE A 142 -4.90 -8.54 -6.77
N GLY A 143 -6.16 -8.86 -7.01
CA GLY A 143 -6.60 -10.09 -7.67
C GLY A 143 -7.42 -9.81 -8.92
N ALA A 144 -7.29 -10.65 -9.94
CA ALA A 144 -8.23 -10.67 -11.05
C ALA A 144 -9.47 -11.49 -10.65
N ASN A 145 -10.67 -10.92 -10.79
CA ASN A 145 -11.91 -11.66 -10.55
C ASN A 145 -12.10 -12.67 -11.69
N ARG A 146 -12.22 -13.94 -11.33
CA ARG A 146 -12.50 -15.02 -12.29
C ARG A 146 -13.98 -14.94 -12.67
N SER A 147 -14.24 -14.67 -13.95
CA SER A 147 -15.56 -14.78 -14.59
C SER A 147 -15.94 -16.23 -14.82
#